data_AF-A0A8H7SKF4-F1
#
_entry.id   AF-A0A8H7SKF4-F1
#
_cell.length_a   1.000
_cell.length_b   1.000
_cell.length_c   1.000
_cell.angle_alpha   90.00
_cell.angle_beta   90.00
_cell.angle_gamma   90.00
#
_symmetry.space_group_name_H-M   'P 1'
#
loop_
_entity.id
_entity.type
_entity.pdbx_description
1 polymer ?
#
loop_
_entity_poly.entity_id
_entity_poly.type
_entity_poly.pdbx_seq_one_letter_code
_entity_poly.pdbx_strand_id
1 'polypeptide(L)'
;METRHLKLTKKWKLRSGRYVEDVIYEEGKNYVFDHPFHSYIISLDDENVQKIITAVELEEMTATSGKSDLEALSHIKDLLQKLNMK
;
A
#
# COMPACT_ATOMS: atom_id res chain seq x y z
N MET A 1 25.88 5.59 -0.78
CA MET A 1 24.60 4.96 -0.40
C MET A 1 23.51 5.86 -0.94
N GLU A 2 22.56 5.55 -1.81
CA GLU A 2 22.05 4.32 -2.43
C GLU A 2 21.25 4.79 -3.67
N THR A 3 21.60 4.36 -4.88
CA THR A 3 20.82 4.63 -6.11
C THR A 3 20.06 3.39 -6.58
N ARG A 4 19.80 2.43 -5.67
CA ARG A 4 19.15 1.15 -6.00
C ARG A 4 17.64 1.29 -6.21
N HIS A 5 16.99 2.27 -5.57
CA HIS A 5 15.54 2.51 -5.70
C HIS A 5 15.15 3.19 -7.02
N LEU A 6 16.09 3.82 -7.74
CA LEU A 6 15.85 4.38 -9.08
C LEU A 6 15.71 3.30 -10.18
N LYS A 7 16.14 2.05 -9.92
CA LYS A 7 16.06 0.94 -10.88
C LYS A 7 14.68 0.28 -10.96
N LEU A 8 13.71 0.69 -10.13
CA LEU A 8 12.32 0.27 -10.26
C LEU A 8 11.75 0.92 -11.52
N THR A 9 11.72 0.17 -12.63
CA THR A 9 11.19 0.61 -13.92
C THR A 9 9.66 0.68 -13.94
N LYS A 10 9.00 0.11 -12.93
CA LYS A 10 7.55 0.11 -12.74
C LYS A 10 7.22 0.57 -11.33
N LYS A 11 7.37 1.88 -11.08
CA LYS A 11 6.86 2.51 -9.85
C LYS A 11 5.38 2.81 -10.00
N TRP A 12 4.63 2.72 -8.91
CA TRP A 12 3.24 3.13 -8.90
C TRP A 12 3.16 4.66 -8.94
N LYS A 13 2.82 5.19 -10.12
CA LYS A 13 2.59 6.62 -10.33
C LYS A 13 1.14 6.97 -10.03
N LEU A 14 0.94 7.90 -9.11
CA LEU A 14 -0.37 8.48 -8.79
C LEU A 14 -0.75 9.56 -9.80
N ARG A 15 -2.04 9.88 -9.95
CA ARG A 15 -2.50 10.99 -10.81
C ARG A 15 -1.93 12.34 -10.41
N SER A 16 -1.61 12.51 -9.12
CA SER A 16 -0.90 13.69 -8.59
C SER A 16 0.52 13.86 -9.16
N GLY A 17 1.07 12.85 -9.84
CA GLY A 17 2.42 12.84 -10.38
C GLY A 17 3.49 12.34 -9.41
N ARG A 18 3.11 12.05 -8.16
CA ARG A 18 3.97 11.42 -7.14
C ARG A 18 4.08 9.91 -7.38
N TYR A 19 5.18 9.33 -6.91
CA TYR A 19 5.40 7.89 -6.92
C TYR A 19 5.24 7.35 -5.50
N VAL A 20 4.38 6.36 -5.30
CA VAL A 20 4.09 5.79 -3.95
C VAL A 20 5.38 5.32 -3.29
N GLU A 21 6.23 4.62 -4.04
CA GLU A 21 7.49 4.06 -3.54
C GLU A 21 8.49 5.15 -3.12
N ASP A 22 8.52 6.32 -3.77
CA ASP A 22 9.38 7.43 -3.34
C ASP A 22 8.88 8.01 -2.02
N VAL A 23 7.57 8.23 -1.87
CA VAL A 23 6.98 8.75 -0.63
C VAL A 23 7.26 7.81 0.55
N ILE A 24 7.05 6.51 0.34
CA ILE A 24 7.28 5.49 1.36
C ILE A 24 8.77 5.35 1.69
N TYR A 25 9.65 5.51 0.70
CA TYR A 25 11.09 5.46 0.93
C TYR A 25 11.60 6.67 1.69
N GLU A 26 11.11 7.88 1.38
CA GLU A 26 11.45 9.09 2.13
C GLU A 26 11.03 8.98 3.59
N GLU A 27 9.83 8.47 3.85
CA GLU A 27 9.33 8.25 5.22
C GLU A 27 10.06 7.10 5.91
N GLY A 28 10.27 5.99 5.21
CA GLY A 28 10.97 4.81 5.70
C GLY A 28 12.37 5.11 6.24
N LYS A 29 13.10 6.06 5.64
CA LYS A 29 14.42 6.49 6.10
C LYS A 29 14.42 7.13 7.49
N ASN A 30 13.31 7.72 7.90
CA ASN A 30 13.20 8.39 9.19
C ASN A 30 13.01 7.41 10.35
N TYR A 31 12.71 6.13 10.06
CA TYR A 31 12.55 5.10 11.08
C TYR A 31 13.92 4.53 11.48
N VAL A 32 14.19 4.58 12.78
CA VAL A 32 15.43 4.05 13.40
C VAL A 32 15.43 2.52 13.50
N PHE A 33 14.25 1.91 13.50
CA PHE A 33 14.05 0.47 13.58
C PHE A 33 13.41 -0.05 12.29
N ASP A 34 13.47 -1.38 12.09
CA ASP A 34 12.86 -2.06 10.95
C ASP A 34 11.35 -1.76 10.90
N HIS A 35 10.94 -1.00 9.89
CA HIS A 35 9.56 -0.60 9.68
C HIS A 35 9.01 -1.31 8.43
N PRO A 36 7.71 -1.66 8.36
CA PRO A 36 7.10 -2.26 7.17
C PRO A 36 7.38 -1.49 5.86
N PHE A 37 7.61 -0.18 5.96
CA PHE A 37 8.00 0.69 4.84
C PHE A 37 9.35 0.31 4.22
N HIS A 38 10.29 -0.27 4.97
CA HIS A 38 11.56 -0.78 4.42
C HIS A 38 11.35 -1.94 3.45
N SER A 39 10.26 -2.69 3.63
CA SER A 39 9.84 -3.77 2.74
C SER A 39 8.74 -3.36 1.75
N TYR A 40 8.40 -2.07 1.66
CA TYR A 40 7.27 -1.55 0.87
C TYR A 40 5.93 -2.23 1.18
N ILE A 41 5.75 -2.68 2.43
CA ILE A 41 4.49 -3.22 2.92
C ILE A 41 3.65 -2.03 3.38
N ILE A 42 2.59 -1.74 2.63
CA ILE A 42 1.74 -0.57 2.84
C ILE A 42 0.33 -1.04 3.19
N SER A 43 -0.13 -0.61 4.36
CA SER A 43 -1.52 -0.79 4.79
C SER A 43 -2.27 0.52 4.58
N LEU A 44 -3.29 0.53 3.73
CA LEU A 44 -4.10 1.73 3.45
C LEU A 44 -4.93 2.20 4.67
N ASP A 45 -5.06 1.34 5.68
CA ASP A 45 -5.73 1.63 6.96
C ASP A 45 -4.76 2.20 8.01
N ASP A 46 -3.45 2.22 7.72
CA ASP A 46 -2.45 2.65 8.68
C ASP A 46 -2.41 4.18 8.79
N GLU A 47 -2.44 4.68 10.02
CA GLU A 47 -2.40 6.11 10.31
C GLU A 47 -1.14 6.79 9.75
N ASN A 48 -0.02 6.08 9.68
CA ASN A 48 1.21 6.63 9.11
C ASN A 48 1.02 6.88 7.61
N VAL A 49 0.38 5.94 6.89
CA VAL A 49 0.10 6.05 5.45
C VAL A 49 -0.88 7.19 5.17
N GLN A 50 -1.92 7.34 6.00
CA GLN A 50 -2.90 8.43 5.88
C GLN A 50 -2.31 9.83 6.15
N LYS A 51 -1.19 9.91 6.87
CA LYS A 51 -0.47 11.19 7.10
C LYS A 51 0.40 11.61 5.92
N ILE A 52 0.91 10.64 5.15
CA ILE A 52 1.91 10.87 4.09
C ILE A 52 1.29 10.91 2.69
N ILE A 53 0.13 10.25 2.52
CA ILE A 53 -0.65 10.16 1.29
C ILE A 53 -1.95 10.94 1.47
N THR A 54 -2.31 11.73 0.45
CA THR A 54 -3.53 12.55 0.48
C THR A 54 -4.77 11.67 0.36
N ALA A 55 -5.92 12.09 0.90
CA ALA A 55 -7.18 11.34 0.76
C ALA A 55 -7.55 10.98 -0.69
N VAL A 56 -7.25 11.86 -1.66
CA VAL A 56 -7.47 11.63 -3.10
C VAL A 56 -6.55 10.52 -3.64
N GLU A 57 -5.30 10.51 -3.20
CA GLU A 57 -4.32 9.49 -3.58
C GLU A 57 -4.65 8.15 -2.92
N LEU A 58 -5.15 8.18 -1.68
CA LEU A 58 -5.62 7.01 -0.97
C LEU A 58 -6.82 6.38 -1.68
N GLU A 59 -7.77 7.17 -2.16
CA GLU A 59 -8.89 6.70 -2.97
C GLU A 59 -8.41 6.00 -4.25
N GLU A 60 -7.48 6.63 -5.00
CA GLU A 60 -6.87 6.03 -6.19
C GLU A 60 -6.16 4.70 -5.87
N MET A 61 -5.47 4.65 -4.73
CA MET A 61 -4.80 3.44 -4.26
C MET A 61 -5.79 2.35 -3.86
N THR A 62 -6.89 2.68 -3.18
CA THR A 62 -7.94 1.72 -2.86
C THR A 62 -8.66 1.19 -4.09
N ALA A 63 -8.87 2.03 -5.11
CA ALA A 63 -9.52 1.64 -6.36
C ALA A 63 -8.64 0.70 -7.21
N THR A 64 -7.32 0.86 -7.13
CA THR A 64 -6.36 0.02 -7.86
C THR A 64 -5.93 -1.22 -7.07
N SER A 65 -5.89 -1.11 -5.75
CA SER A 65 -5.70 -2.24 -4.84
C SER A 65 -6.92 -3.14 -5.01
N GLY A 66 -6.75 -4.35 -5.54
CA GLY A 66 -7.83 -5.31 -5.82
C GLY A 66 -8.63 -5.81 -4.61
N LYS A 67 -8.74 -5.04 -3.53
CA LYS A 67 -9.74 -5.23 -2.46
C LYS A 67 -11.15 -5.28 -3.04
N SER A 68 -11.46 -4.44 -4.02
CA SER A 68 -12.76 -4.49 -4.71
C SER A 68 -12.94 -5.80 -5.51
N ASP A 69 -11.87 -6.31 -6.14
CA ASP A 69 -11.87 -7.64 -6.75
C ASP A 69 -12.07 -8.75 -5.72
N LEU A 70 -11.49 -8.61 -4.52
CA LEU A 70 -11.66 -9.57 -3.43
C LEU A 70 -13.08 -9.54 -2.83
N GLU A 71 -13.70 -8.36 -2.70
CA GLU A 71 -15.10 -8.21 -2.27
C GLU A 71 -16.09 -8.72 -3.32
N ALA A 72 -15.74 -8.63 -4.60
CA ALA A 72 -16.53 -9.20 -5.69
C ALA A 72 -16.53 -10.75 -5.67
N LEU A 73 -15.50 -11.37 -5.05
CA LEU A 73 -15.41 -12.82 -4.88
C LEU A 73 -16.21 -13.27 -3.66
N SER A 74 -17.54 -13.14 -3.75
CA SER A 74 -18.51 -13.59 -2.73
C SER A 74 -18.30 -15.04 -2.27
N HIS A 75 -17.77 -15.89 -3.17
CA HIS A 75 -17.45 -17.29 -2.89
C HIS A 75 -16.31 -17.46 -1.87
N ILE A 76 -15.32 -16.55 -1.85
CA ILE A 76 -14.21 -16.57 -0.88
C ILE A 76 -14.70 -16.12 0.48
N LYS A 77 -15.63 -15.14 0.53
CA LYS A 77 -16.26 -14.68 1.78
C LYS A 77 -17.05 -15.79 2.47
N ASP A 78 -17.79 -16.59 1.70
CA ASP A 78 -18.51 -17.78 2.20
C ASP A 78 -17.55 -18.85 2.75
N LEU A 79 -16.45 -19.11 2.05
CA LEU A 79 -15.38 -20.03 2.48
C LEU A 79 -14.72 -19.58 3.79
N LEU A 80 -14.37 -18.29 3.92
CA LEU A 80 -13.79 -17.72 5.15
C LEU A 80 -14.77 -17.79 6.32
N GLN A 81 -16.07 -17.55 6.07
CA GLN A 81 -17.10 -17.67 7.10
C GLN A 81 -17.27 -19.10 7.59
N LYS A 82 -17.24 -20.09 6.68
CA LYS A 82 -17.27 -21.52 7.02
C LYS A 82 -16.04 -21.98 7.81
N LEU A 83 -14.86 -21.45 7.50
CA LEU A 83 -13.62 -21.76 8.22
C LEU A 83 -13.58 -21.13 9.62
N ASN A 84 -14.27 -20.00 9.83
CA ASN A 84 -14.33 -19.29 11.10
C ASN A 84 -15.49 -19.76 12.01
N MET A 85 -16.36 -20.64 11.51
CA MET A 85 -17.36 -21.33 12.33
C MET A 85 -16.69 -22.47 13.09
N LYS A 86 -16.52 -22.25 14.40
CA LYS A 86 -16.08 -23.24 15.37
C LYS A 86 -17.28 -23.84 16.11
#